data_AF-A0A7Y5IZ93-F1
#
_entry.id   AF-A0A7Y5IZ93-F1
#
_cell.length_a   1.000
_cell.length_b   1.000
_cell.length_c   1.000
_cell.angle_alpha   90.00
_cell.angle_beta   90.00
_cell.angle_gamma   90.00
#
_symmetry.space_group_name_H-M   'P 1'
#
loop_
_entity.id
_entity.type
_entity.pdbx_description
1 polymer ?
#
loop_
_entity_poly.entity_id
_entity_poly.type
_entity_poly.pdbx_seq_one_letter_code
_entity_poly.pdbx_strand_id
1 'polypeptide(L)'
;MFLHFGMNTFTNREWGEGTEDPKQFNPTRLDSRQWAREAKHAGFKWVILTAKHHDGFCLWPSAHTEHSVRNSPWLEGKGDVVAELAEACREEGLRLGLYLSPWDRHEPRYNDSPAYDEYFKAQLTELLSNYGPISE
;
A
#
# COMPACT_ATOMS: atom_id res chain seq x y z
N MET A 1 14.30 5.48 1.40
CA MET A 1 14.19 4.04 1.15
C MET A 1 12.90 3.76 0.40
N PHE A 2 12.92 2.94 -0.64
CA PHE A 2 11.69 2.53 -1.33
C PHE A 2 11.34 1.11 -0.88
N LEU A 3 10.12 0.89 -0.41
CA LEU A 3 9.59 -0.39 0.01
C LEU A 3 8.60 -0.91 -1.03
N HIS A 4 9.04 -1.88 -1.83
CA HIS A 4 8.13 -2.71 -2.62
C HIS A 4 7.68 -3.88 -1.75
N PHE A 5 6.46 -3.78 -1.25
CA PHE A 5 5.79 -4.81 -0.47
C PHE A 5 4.33 -4.87 -0.90
N GLY A 6 3.77 -6.07 -1.01
CA GLY A 6 2.38 -6.23 -1.46
C GLY A 6 2.07 -7.66 -1.88
N MET A 7 1.01 -7.82 -2.66
CA MET A 7 0.56 -9.13 -3.14
C MET A 7 1.69 -9.92 -3.84
N ASN A 8 2.49 -9.21 -4.64
CA ASN A 8 3.62 -9.75 -5.38
C ASN A 8 4.70 -10.41 -4.51
N THR A 9 4.85 -9.98 -3.25
CA THR A 9 5.73 -10.63 -2.27
C THR A 9 5.29 -12.08 -2.00
N PHE A 10 3.98 -12.37 -2.03
CA PHE A 10 3.41 -13.68 -1.73
C PHE A 10 3.22 -14.56 -2.97
N THR A 11 3.18 -13.95 -4.15
CA THR A 11 3.09 -14.67 -5.43
C THR A 11 4.43 -14.86 -6.12
N ASN A 12 5.52 -14.30 -5.55
CA ASN A 12 6.87 -14.32 -6.11
C ASN A 12 6.91 -13.77 -7.55
N ARG A 13 6.29 -12.61 -7.75
CA ARG A 13 6.20 -11.91 -9.03
C ARG A 13 6.82 -10.52 -8.90
N GLU A 14 7.36 -10.00 -9.98
CA GLU A 14 7.69 -8.58 -10.08
C GLU A 14 6.41 -7.77 -10.40
N TRP A 15 5.66 -8.23 -11.40
CA TRP A 15 4.38 -7.65 -11.81
C TRP A 15 3.27 -8.69 -11.70
N GLY A 16 2.37 -8.53 -10.73
CA GLY A 16 1.16 -9.33 -10.63
C GLY A 16 0.17 -9.04 -11.77
N GLU A 17 -0.79 -9.95 -11.94
CA GLU A 17 -1.72 -10.00 -13.07
C GLU A 17 -3.03 -9.25 -12.81
N GLY A 18 -3.31 -8.87 -11.56
CA GLY A 18 -4.56 -8.24 -11.14
C GLY A 18 -5.68 -9.23 -10.82
N THR A 19 -5.34 -10.51 -10.73
CA THR A 19 -6.30 -11.62 -10.48
C THR A 19 -5.94 -12.45 -9.26
N GLU A 20 -4.89 -12.04 -8.55
CA GLU A 20 -4.44 -12.66 -7.32
C GLU A 20 -5.56 -12.70 -6.26
N ASP A 21 -5.63 -13.79 -5.49
CA ASP A 21 -6.64 -13.91 -4.42
C ASP A 21 -6.14 -13.11 -3.20
N PRO A 22 -6.90 -12.12 -2.68
CA PRO A 22 -6.59 -11.42 -1.43
C PRO A 22 -6.18 -12.35 -0.27
N LYS A 23 -6.64 -13.60 -0.27
CA LYS A 23 -6.25 -14.60 0.73
C LYS A 23 -4.78 -14.99 0.72
N GLN A 24 -4.07 -14.75 -0.38
CA GLN A 24 -2.63 -15.01 -0.48
C GLN A 24 -1.82 -13.98 0.31
N PHE A 25 -2.36 -12.78 0.52
CA PHE A 25 -1.72 -11.77 1.36
C PHE A 25 -1.87 -12.12 2.84
N ASN A 26 -0.85 -12.74 3.43
CA ASN A 26 -0.88 -13.14 4.83
C ASN A 26 0.52 -13.11 5.48
N PRO A 27 1.14 -11.93 5.66
CA PRO A 27 2.40 -11.85 6.36
C PRO A 27 2.26 -12.35 7.80
N THR A 28 3.13 -13.27 8.20
CA THR A 28 3.03 -13.92 9.52
C THR A 28 3.60 -13.10 10.67
N ARG A 29 4.52 -12.17 10.38
CA ARG A 29 5.27 -11.37 11.37
C ARG A 29 5.62 -9.98 10.82
N LEU A 30 4.66 -9.32 10.18
CA LEU A 30 4.83 -7.94 9.71
C LEU A 30 5.14 -7.03 10.91
N ASP A 31 6.19 -6.21 10.80
CA ASP A 31 6.55 -5.18 11.78
C ASP A 31 7.06 -3.95 11.02
N SER A 32 6.16 -3.01 10.70
CA SER A 32 6.53 -1.75 10.03
C SER A 32 7.46 -0.88 10.89
N ARG A 33 7.47 -1.05 12.23
CA ARG A 33 8.41 -0.36 13.11
C ARG A 33 9.83 -0.89 12.91
N GLN A 34 9.99 -2.18 12.63
CA GLN A 34 11.29 -2.72 12.24
C GLN A 34 11.79 -2.07 10.95
N TRP A 35 10.93 -1.91 9.94
CA TRP A 35 11.31 -1.23 8.70
C TRP A 35 11.76 0.22 8.95
N ALA A 36 11.01 0.98 9.75
CA ALA A 36 11.34 2.36 10.09
C ALA A 36 12.66 2.47 10.88
N ARG A 37 12.87 1.62 11.90
CA ARG A 37 14.13 1.56 12.67
C ARG A 37 15.32 1.32 11.76
N GLU A 38 15.24 0.33 10.88
CA GLU A 38 16.33 0.01 9.95
C GLU A 38 16.56 1.13 8.94
N ALA A 39 15.49 1.78 8.45
CA ALA A 39 15.61 2.92 7.56
C ALA A 39 16.39 4.07 8.20
N LYS A 40 16.05 4.41 9.44
CA LYS A 40 16.74 5.44 10.22
C LYS A 40 18.18 5.06 10.51
N HIS A 41 18.43 3.81 10.91
CA HIS A 41 19.76 3.29 11.20
C HIS A 41 20.66 3.34 9.95
N ALA A 42 20.12 3.02 8.77
CA ALA A 42 20.79 3.15 7.49
C ALA A 42 20.93 4.62 6.99
N GLY A 43 20.46 5.60 7.76
CA GLY A 43 20.63 7.03 7.47
C GLY A 43 19.57 7.64 6.54
N PHE A 44 18.52 6.90 6.17
CA PHE A 44 17.44 7.46 5.35
C PHE A 44 16.66 8.54 6.10
N LYS A 45 16.10 9.50 5.33
CA LYS A 45 15.24 10.58 5.82
C LYS A 45 13.78 10.43 5.45
N TRP A 46 13.49 9.50 4.55
CA TRP A 46 12.15 9.16 4.11
C TRP A 46 12.03 7.68 3.75
N VAL A 47 10.80 7.19 3.78
CA VAL A 47 10.41 5.88 3.28
C VAL A 47 9.24 6.07 2.32
N ILE A 48 9.30 5.44 1.15
CA ILE A 48 8.22 5.44 0.16
C ILE A 48 7.67 4.01 0.08
N LEU A 49 6.39 3.82 0.36
CA LEU A 49 5.74 2.51 0.31
C LEU A 49 4.88 2.37 -0.94
N THR A 50 4.93 1.21 -1.60
CA THR A 50 3.93 0.83 -2.61
C THR A 50 2.56 0.57 -1.98
N ALA A 51 1.79 1.65 -1.74
CA ALA A 51 0.42 1.54 -1.21
C ALA A 51 -0.48 0.71 -2.15
N LYS A 52 -0.30 0.88 -3.46
CA LYS A 52 -0.85 0.02 -4.51
C LYS A 52 0.17 -0.13 -5.64
N HIS A 53 0.43 -1.36 -6.08
CA HIS A 53 1.28 -1.65 -7.24
C HIS A 53 0.44 -1.94 -8.49
N HIS A 54 1.06 -2.37 -9.61
CA HIS A 54 0.38 -2.61 -10.88
C HIS A 54 -0.72 -3.67 -10.81
N ASP A 55 -0.59 -4.65 -9.91
CA ASP A 55 -1.62 -5.66 -9.65
C ASP A 55 -2.90 -5.08 -9.02
N GLY A 56 -2.88 -3.84 -8.52
CA GLY A 56 -4.07 -3.19 -8.00
C GLY A 56 -4.40 -3.52 -6.54
N PHE A 57 -3.67 -4.42 -5.88
CA PHE A 57 -3.94 -4.77 -4.48
C PHE A 57 -3.58 -3.61 -3.54
N CYS A 58 -4.56 -3.13 -2.78
CA CYS A 58 -4.38 -1.99 -1.89
C CYS A 58 -3.95 -2.43 -0.48
N LEU A 59 -2.86 -1.83 0.02
CA LEU A 59 -2.30 -2.09 1.35
C LEU A 59 -3.02 -1.41 2.52
N TRP A 60 -4.07 -0.66 2.22
CA TRP A 60 -4.98 -0.05 3.17
C TRP A 60 -6.42 -0.49 2.87
N PRO A 61 -7.34 -0.47 3.84
CA PRO A 61 -8.72 -0.92 3.65
C PRO A 61 -9.56 0.15 2.92
N SER A 62 -9.20 0.47 1.67
CA SER A 62 -9.88 1.45 0.81
C SER A 62 -11.39 1.21 0.77
N ALA A 63 -12.17 2.30 0.77
CA ALA A 63 -13.62 2.25 0.59
C ALA A 63 -14.03 2.02 -0.87
N HIS A 64 -13.08 2.09 -1.82
CA HIS A 64 -13.36 2.11 -3.26
C HIS A 64 -13.09 0.79 -3.98
N THR A 65 -12.53 -0.21 -3.30
CA THR A 65 -12.25 -1.53 -3.85
C THR A 65 -12.24 -2.62 -2.77
N GLU A 66 -12.71 -3.80 -3.14
CA GLU A 66 -12.62 -5.01 -2.32
C GLU A 66 -11.25 -5.71 -2.49
N HIS A 67 -10.45 -5.32 -3.48
CA HIS A 67 -9.12 -5.87 -3.72
C HIS A 67 -8.07 -5.17 -2.85
N SER A 68 -8.18 -5.40 -1.55
CA SER A 68 -7.36 -4.78 -0.52
C SER A 68 -7.12 -5.71 0.67
N VAL A 69 -6.29 -5.26 1.60
CA VAL A 69 -6.06 -5.92 2.91
C VAL A 69 -7.34 -6.24 3.66
N ARG A 70 -8.46 -5.52 3.41
CA ARG A 70 -9.77 -5.78 4.03
C ARG A 70 -10.28 -7.20 3.79
N ASN A 71 -9.97 -7.78 2.62
CA ASN A 71 -10.38 -9.14 2.26
C ASN A 71 -9.25 -10.16 2.36
N SER A 72 -8.15 -9.80 3.01
CA SER A 72 -7.06 -10.71 3.32
C SER A 72 -7.23 -11.32 4.73
N PRO A 73 -6.67 -12.50 5.01
CA PRO A 73 -6.67 -13.08 6.36
C PRO A 73 -5.74 -12.34 7.33
N TRP A 74 -4.84 -11.49 6.82
CA TRP A 74 -3.91 -10.73 7.65
C TRP A 74 -4.68 -9.85 8.63
N LEU A 75 -4.39 -10.02 9.92
CA LEU A 75 -5.11 -9.37 11.02
C LEU A 75 -6.64 -9.47 10.90
N GLU A 76 -7.14 -10.61 10.42
CA GLU A 76 -8.58 -10.86 10.21
C GLU A 76 -9.26 -9.80 9.30
N GLY A 77 -8.53 -9.27 8.31
CA GLY A 77 -9.05 -8.24 7.40
C GLY A 77 -9.12 -6.84 8.03
N LYS A 78 -8.57 -6.65 9.23
CA LYS A 78 -8.58 -5.36 9.95
C LYS A 78 -7.25 -4.61 9.85
N GLY A 79 -6.27 -5.19 9.16
CA GLY A 79 -4.95 -4.60 9.01
C GLY A 79 -4.94 -3.40 8.06
N ASP A 80 -4.00 -2.49 8.29
CA ASP A 80 -3.68 -1.36 7.43
C ASP A 80 -2.16 -1.12 7.47
N VAL A 81 -1.46 -1.56 6.42
CA VAL A 81 0.01 -1.44 6.36
C VAL A 81 0.43 0.03 6.24
N VAL A 82 -0.38 0.85 5.56
CA VAL A 82 -0.11 2.28 5.38
C VAL A 82 -0.19 2.99 6.73
N ALA A 83 -1.22 2.69 7.54
CA ALA A 83 -1.33 3.22 8.90
C ALA A 83 -0.17 2.79 9.80
N GLU A 84 0.18 1.50 9.81
CA GLU A 84 1.28 0.98 10.64
C GLU A 84 2.62 1.63 10.28
N LEU A 85 2.90 1.83 8.98
CA LEU A 85 4.12 2.48 8.54
C LEU A 85 4.11 3.99 8.80
N ALA A 86 2.96 4.66 8.63
CA ALA A 86 2.84 6.08 8.94
C ALA A 86 3.15 6.37 10.41
N GLU A 87 2.60 5.54 11.32
CA GLU A 87 2.90 5.63 12.75
C GLU A 87 4.38 5.39 13.04
N ALA A 88 4.95 4.32 12.46
CA ALA A 88 6.35 3.98 12.63
C ALA A 88 7.29 5.09 12.12
N CYS A 89 7.00 5.68 10.96
CA CYS A 89 7.76 6.81 10.43
C CYS A 89 7.69 8.03 11.37
N ARG A 90 6.50 8.34 11.90
CA ARG A 90 6.33 9.45 12.85
C ARG A 90 7.16 9.26 14.11
N GLU A 91 7.13 8.08 14.72
CA GLU A 91 7.92 7.77 15.91
C GLU A 91 9.43 7.84 15.67
N GLU A 92 9.88 7.39 14.49
CA GLU A 92 11.31 7.39 14.15
C GLU A 92 11.83 8.73 13.62
N GLY A 93 10.94 9.70 13.33
CA GLY A 93 11.29 10.98 12.73
C GLY A 93 11.62 10.89 11.24
N LEU A 94 11.01 9.92 10.54
CA LEU A 94 11.10 9.74 9.10
C LEU A 94 9.91 10.38 8.39
N ARG A 95 10.14 10.91 7.20
CA ARG A 95 9.06 11.33 6.29
C ARG A 95 8.46 10.12 5.57
N LEU A 96 7.14 10.10 5.42
CA LEU A 96 6.44 9.09 4.64
C LEU A 96 6.16 9.61 3.22
N GLY A 97 6.41 8.78 2.22
CA GLY A 97 5.87 8.93 0.86
C GLY A 97 5.08 7.68 0.45
N LEU A 98 4.22 7.83 -0.53
CA LEU A 98 3.31 6.78 -0.98
C LEU A 98 3.32 6.66 -2.50
N TYR A 99 3.63 5.46 -2.97
CA TYR A 99 3.46 5.08 -4.37
C TYR A 99 2.06 4.50 -4.58
N LEU A 100 1.30 5.13 -5.47
CA LEU A 100 0.01 4.65 -5.95
C LEU A 100 0.12 4.46 -7.47
N SER A 101 0.13 3.21 -7.93
CA SER A 101 0.31 2.93 -9.35
C SER A 101 -0.84 3.50 -10.20
N PRO A 102 -0.54 4.33 -11.22
CA PRO A 102 -1.54 4.76 -12.18
C PRO A 102 -2.06 3.59 -13.01
N TRP A 103 -1.18 2.67 -13.41
CA TRP A 103 -1.58 1.45 -14.10
C TRP A 103 -2.13 0.44 -13.09
N ASP A 104 -3.40 0.07 -13.26
CA ASP A 104 -4.10 -0.90 -12.42
C ASP A 104 -4.60 -2.05 -13.28
N ARG A 105 -4.10 -3.26 -13.02
CA ARG A 105 -4.44 -4.49 -13.75
C ARG A 105 -5.67 -5.20 -13.17
N HIS A 106 -6.17 -4.76 -12.02
CA HIS A 106 -7.34 -5.34 -11.37
C HIS A 106 -8.61 -4.54 -11.67
N GLU A 107 -8.54 -3.21 -11.60
CA GLU A 107 -9.70 -2.32 -11.63
C GLU A 107 -10.43 -2.36 -12.99
N PRO A 108 -11.70 -2.84 -13.04
CA PRO A 108 -12.46 -2.94 -14.29
C PRO A 108 -12.65 -1.61 -15.03
N ARG A 109 -12.67 -0.49 -14.30
CA ARG A 109 -12.79 0.86 -14.86
C ARG A 109 -11.53 1.34 -15.59
N TYR A 110 -10.39 0.64 -15.51
CA TYR A 110 -9.10 1.15 -16.03
C TYR A 110 -9.13 1.57 -17.52
N ASN A 111 -9.95 0.92 -18.35
CA ASN A 111 -10.10 1.26 -19.77
C ASN A 111 -11.10 2.40 -20.04
N ASP A 112 -11.77 2.92 -19.01
CA ASP A 112 -12.66 4.08 -19.03
C ASP A 112 -12.00 5.22 -18.25
N SER A 113 -11.27 6.09 -18.96
CA SER A 113 -10.43 7.10 -18.32
C SER A 113 -11.21 8.02 -17.36
N PRO A 114 -12.38 8.59 -17.72
CA PRO A 114 -13.16 9.37 -16.76
C PRO A 114 -13.55 8.61 -15.49
N ALA A 115 -13.99 7.35 -15.62
CA ALA A 115 -14.38 6.56 -14.45
C ALA A 115 -13.18 6.16 -13.58
N TYR A 116 -12.05 5.83 -14.21
CA TYR A 116 -10.82 5.49 -13.52
C TYR A 116 -10.16 6.71 -12.85
N ASP A 117 -10.21 7.88 -13.47
CA ASP A 117 -9.69 9.12 -12.89
C ASP A 117 -10.40 9.45 -11.57
N GLU A 118 -11.72 9.30 -11.52
CA GLU A 118 -12.49 9.52 -10.29
C GLU A 118 -12.17 8.47 -9.22
N TYR A 119 -12.02 7.20 -9.60
CA TYR A 119 -11.55 6.15 -8.69
C TYR A 119 -10.15 6.44 -8.14
N PHE A 120 -9.21 6.79 -9.01
CA PHE A 120 -7.82 7.07 -8.65
C PHE A 120 -7.70 8.29 -7.73
N LYS A 121 -8.43 9.38 -8.04
CA LYS A 121 -8.51 10.56 -7.16
C LYS A 121 -9.14 10.25 -5.82
N ALA A 122 -10.14 9.37 -5.77
CA ALA A 122 -10.75 8.96 -4.52
C ALA A 122 -9.74 8.20 -3.63
N GLN A 123 -8.97 7.28 -4.20
CA GLN A 123 -7.87 6.61 -3.50
C GLN A 123 -6.76 7.58 -3.05
N LEU A 124 -6.36 8.53 -3.91
CA LEU A 124 -5.45 9.61 -3.51
C LEU A 124 -6.00 10.42 -2.34
N THR A 125 -7.30 10.72 -2.34
CA THR A 125 -7.95 11.49 -1.28
C THR A 125 -7.88 10.73 0.05
N GLU A 126 -8.13 9.41 0.07
CA GLU A 126 -7.96 8.58 1.27
C GLU A 126 -6.51 8.65 1.78
N LEU A 127 -5.54 8.40 0.90
CA LEU A 127 -4.12 8.33 1.25
C LEU A 127 -3.54 9.68 1.73
N LEU A 128 -3.99 10.79 1.16
CA LEU A 128 -3.49 12.13 1.48
C LEU A 128 -4.24 12.79 2.65
N SER A 129 -5.37 12.22 3.08
CA SER A 129 -6.17 12.80 4.18
C SER A 129 -6.01 12.07 5.51
N ASN A 130 -5.79 10.75 5.47
CA ASN A 130 -5.97 9.90 6.66
C ASN A 130 -4.66 9.48 7.35
N TYR A 131 -3.51 9.68 6.71
CA TYR A 131 -2.22 9.12 7.16
C TYR A 131 -1.20 10.18 7.60
N GLY A 132 -1.65 11.42 7.81
CA GLY A 132 -0.79 12.55 8.18
C GLY A 132 -0.02 13.12 6.97
N PRO A 133 1.05 13.91 7.21
CA PRO A 133 1.80 14.56 6.14
C PRO A 133 2.51 13.55 5.22
N ILE A 134 2.16 13.57 3.93
CA ILE A 134 2.82 12.78 2.88
C ILE A 134 3.83 13.68 2.15
N SER A 135 5.06 13.21 2.01
CA SER A 135 6.20 13.98 1.51
C SER A 135 6.56 13.67 0.06
N GLU A 136 6.08 12.56 -0.50
CA GLU A 136 6.26 12.15 -1.89
C GLU A 136 5.14 11.20 -2.32
#